data_AF-A0A7W8A0R0-F1
#
_entry.id   AF-A0A7W8A0R0-F1
#
_cell.length_a   1.000
_cell.length_b   1.000
_cell.length_c   1.000
_cell.angle_alpha   90.00
_cell.angle_beta   90.00
_cell.angle_gamma   90.00
#
_symmetry.space_group_name_H-M   'P 1'
#
loop_
_entity.id
_entity.type
_entity.pdbx_description
1 polymer ?
#
loop_
_entity_poly.entity_id
_entity_poly.type
_entity_poly.pdbx_seq_one_letter_code
_entity_poly.pdbx_strand_id
1 'polypeptide(L)'
;MTDARAIAEKARGVPGVAGLSGGPFGTVSTYLPGERLVGVAVRDSGVEISIVAREGHPLPQLAAKVRRAVAGLAGGRPVNIRIDDLEETS
;
A
#
# COMPACT_ATOMS: atom_id res chain seq x y z
N MET A 1 16.51 -7.20 1.65
CA MET A 1 15.37 -7.99 1.13
C MET A 1 14.11 -7.20 1.39
N THR A 2 13.22 -7.03 0.41
CA THR A 2 11.96 -6.28 0.63
C THR A 2 10.92 -7.23 1.19
N ASP A 3 10.32 -6.84 2.30
CA ASP A 3 9.30 -7.63 2.99
C ASP A 3 7.91 -7.05 2.68
N ALA A 4 7.18 -7.74 1.81
CA ALA A 4 5.86 -7.32 1.39
C ALA A 4 4.85 -7.29 2.55
N ARG A 5 4.97 -8.22 3.52
CA ARG A 5 4.06 -8.30 4.67
C ARG A 5 4.31 -7.14 5.62
N ALA A 6 5.58 -6.86 5.92
CA ALA A 6 5.93 -5.70 6.73
C ALA A 6 5.46 -4.39 6.08
N ILE A 7 5.56 -4.27 4.75
CA ILE A 7 5.06 -3.10 4.01
C ILE A 7 3.53 -2.97 4.15
N ALA A 8 2.79 -4.07 3.98
CA ALA A 8 1.33 -4.07 4.11
C ALA A 8 0.89 -3.64 5.51
N GLU A 9 1.48 -4.22 6.56
CA GLU A 9 1.19 -3.87 7.96
C GLU A 9 1.49 -2.39 8.23
N LYS A 10 2.65 -1.91 7.79
CA LYS A 10 3.07 -0.53 7.98
C LYS A 10 2.16 0.46 7.25
N ALA A 11 1.71 0.12 6.04
CA ALA A 11 0.76 0.95 5.28
C ALA A 11 -0.61 1.02 5.95
N ARG A 12 -1.15 -0.10 6.43
CA ARG A 12 -2.42 -0.16 7.18
C ARG A 12 -2.38 0.65 8.48
N GLY A 13 -1.21 0.73 9.12
CA GLY A 13 -1.02 1.51 10.33
C GLY A 13 -1.00 3.04 10.13
N VAL A 14 -1.05 3.55 8.90
CA VAL A 14 -1.04 5.00 8.64
C VAL A 14 -2.44 5.58 8.86
N PRO A 15 -2.60 6.60 9.73
CA PRO A 15 -3.88 7.29 9.90
C PRO A 15 -4.39 7.85 8.58
N GLY A 16 -5.64 7.51 8.25
CA GLY A 16 -6.29 7.82 6.98
C GLY A 16 -6.26 6.69 5.96
N VAL A 17 -5.59 5.56 6.22
CA VAL A 17 -5.75 4.32 5.45
C VAL A 17 -6.90 3.51 6.05
N ALA A 18 -7.93 3.27 5.26
CA ALA A 18 -9.05 2.39 5.60
C ALA A 18 -8.68 0.92 5.39
N GLY A 19 -7.97 0.64 4.30
CA GLY A 19 -7.54 -0.71 3.95
C GLY A 19 -6.58 -0.75 2.77
N LEU A 20 -6.21 -1.96 2.37
CA LEU A 20 -5.46 -2.22 1.14
C LEU A 20 -6.37 -2.86 0.11
N SER A 21 -6.26 -2.44 -1.14
CA SER A 21 -7.05 -2.94 -2.28
C SER A 21 -6.15 -3.67 -3.26
N GLY A 22 -6.68 -4.59 -4.06
CA GLY A 22 -5.91 -5.27 -5.10
C GLY A 22 -5.58 -4.41 -6.33
N GLY A 23 -5.85 -3.10 -6.31
CA GLY A 23 -5.92 -2.31 -7.53
C GLY A 23 -7.23 -2.53 -8.30
N PRO A 24 -7.51 -1.71 -9.33
CA PRO A 24 -8.74 -1.81 -10.13
C PRO A 24 -8.89 -3.15 -10.87
N PHE A 25 -7.78 -3.86 -11.11
CA PHE A 25 -7.76 -5.16 -11.79
C PHE A 25 -7.38 -6.32 -10.86
N GLY A 26 -7.25 -6.09 -9.54
CA GLY A 26 -6.85 -7.14 -8.59
C GLY A 26 -5.40 -7.64 -8.74
N THR A 27 -4.56 -6.88 -9.47
CA THR A 27 -3.18 -7.21 -9.85
C THR A 27 -2.12 -6.77 -8.84
N VAL A 28 -2.46 -5.83 -7.94
CA VAL A 28 -1.57 -5.38 -6.86
C VAL A 28 -1.60 -6.43 -5.76
N SER A 29 -0.76 -7.44 -5.90
CA SER A 29 -0.61 -8.53 -4.94
C SER A 29 0.78 -9.15 -4.99
N THR A 30 1.19 -9.73 -3.87
CA THR A 30 2.43 -10.50 -3.74
C THR A 30 2.05 -11.92 -3.34
N TYR A 31 2.58 -12.91 -4.08
CA TYR A 31 2.43 -14.31 -3.72
C TYR A 31 3.49 -14.68 -2.70
N LEU A 32 3.05 -15.13 -1.54
CA LEU A 32 3.87 -15.65 -0.46
C LEU A 32 3.67 -17.17 -0.35
N PRO A 33 4.55 -17.91 0.33
CA PRO A 33 4.33 -19.33 0.58
C PRO A 33 3.00 -19.57 1.32
N GLY A 34 2.02 -20.14 0.62
CA GLY A 34 0.72 -20.50 1.19
C GLY A 34 -0.34 -19.39 1.20
N GLU A 35 -0.02 -18.16 0.81
CA GLU A 35 -1.00 -17.07 0.79
C GLU A 35 -0.75 -16.02 -0.30
N ARG A 36 -1.82 -15.34 -0.72
CA ARG A 36 -1.74 -14.17 -1.60
C ARG A 36 -1.96 -12.91 -0.78
N LEU A 37 -0.92 -12.11 -0.60
CA LEU A 37 -1.02 -10.81 0.04
C LEU A 37 -1.57 -9.78 -0.95
N VAL A 38 -2.76 -9.24 -0.65
CA VAL A 38 -3.42 -8.23 -1.48
C VAL A 38 -2.98 -6.81 -1.10
N GLY A 39 -2.80 -5.96 -2.11
CA GLY A 39 -2.55 -4.53 -2.02
C GLY A 39 -1.10 -4.11 -1.86
N VAL A 40 -0.17 -5.07 -1.91
CA VAL A 40 1.26 -4.80 -2.12
C VAL A 40 1.76 -5.70 -3.22
N ALA A 41 2.38 -5.13 -4.26
CA ALA A 41 3.11 -5.86 -5.29
C ALA A 41 4.59 -5.46 -5.26
N VAL A 42 5.46 -6.43 -4.99
CA VAL A 42 6.91 -6.25 -5.07
C VAL A 42 7.38 -6.76 -6.43
N ARG A 43 7.92 -5.87 -7.28
CA ARG A 43 8.46 -6.18 -8.60
C ARG A 43 9.91 -5.68 -8.71
N ASP A 44 10.56 -6.02 -9.81
CA ASP A 44 11.92 -5.55 -10.10
C ASP A 44 11.95 -4.03 -10.34
N SER A 45 10.89 -3.50 -10.96
CA SER A 45 10.74 -2.06 -11.23
C SER A 45 10.37 -1.23 -10.01
N GLY A 46 9.95 -1.83 -8.89
CA GLY A 46 9.50 -1.09 -7.72
C GLY A 46 8.56 -1.86 -6.80
N VAL A 47 8.09 -1.14 -5.78
CA VAL A 47 6.98 -1.57 -4.92
C VAL A 47 5.75 -0.76 -5.29
N GLU A 48 4.64 -1.45 -5.58
CA GLU A 48 3.34 -0.83 -5.78
C GLU A 48 2.44 -1.15 -4.60
N ILE A 49 1.74 -0.14 -4.07
CA ILE A 49 0.83 -0.26 -2.94
C ILE A 49 -0.49 0.39 -3.33
N SER A 50 -1.57 -0.38 -3.22
CA SER A 50 -2.93 0.07 -3.49
C SER A 50 -3.70 0.18 -2.18
N ILE A 51 -4.25 1.36 -1.90
CA ILE A 51 -4.94 1.67 -0.66
C ILE A 51 -6.35 2.19 -0.89
N VAL A 52 -7.21 1.97 0.10
CA VAL A 52 -8.47 2.69 0.30
C VAL A 52 -8.21 3.75 1.35
N ALA A 53 -8.55 5.01 1.04
CA ALA A 53 -8.37 6.12 1.97
C ALA A 53 -9.66 6.36 2.77
N ARG A 54 -9.54 6.82 4.00
CA ARG A 54 -10.68 7.40 4.74
C ARG A 54 -10.94 8.81 4.24
N GLU A 55 -12.21 9.18 4.17
CA GLU A 55 -12.58 10.55 3.86
C GLU A 55 -12.02 11.58 4.86
N GLY A 56 -11.97 12.85 4.43
CA GLY A 56 -11.46 13.95 5.26
C GLY A 56 -9.93 14.11 5.29
N HIS A 57 -9.17 13.20 4.65
CA HIS A 57 -7.72 13.32 4.52
C HIS A 57 -7.29 13.80 3.12
N PRO A 58 -6.37 14.78 3.01
CA PRO A 58 -5.83 15.17 1.71
C PRO A 58 -5.06 14.01 1.05
N LEU A 59 -5.58 13.50 -0.07
CA LEU A 59 -5.07 12.29 -0.74
C LEU A 59 -3.56 12.36 -1.07
N PRO A 60 -3.02 13.47 -1.61
CA PRO A 60 -1.58 13.55 -1.87
C PRO A 60 -0.74 13.47 -0.59
N GLN A 61 -1.22 14.03 0.52
CA GLN A 61 -0.53 13.97 1.80
C GLN A 61 -0.59 12.57 2.41
N LEU A 62 -1.74 11.88 2.29
CA LEU A 62 -1.87 10.50 2.72
C LEU A 62 -0.91 9.58 1.96
N ALA A 63 -0.88 9.69 0.62
CA ALA A 63 0.06 8.93 -0.20
C ALA A 63 1.53 9.20 0.20
N ALA A 64 1.89 10.46 0.47
CA ALA A 64 3.22 10.82 0.95
C ALA A 64 3.55 10.23 2.34
N LYS A 65 2.57 10.20 3.26
CA LYS A 65 2.72 9.59 4.59
C LYS A 65 2.95 8.09 4.47
N VAL A 66 2.14 7.38 3.67
CA VAL A 66 2.33 5.94 3.42
C VAL A 66 3.70 5.67 2.80
N ARG A 67 4.08 6.42 1.76
CA ARG A 67 5.38 6.29 1.12
C ARG A 67 6.54 6.46 2.11
N ARG A 68 6.48 7.46 2.98
CA ARG A 68 7.50 7.67 4.03
C ARG A 68 7.53 6.54 5.04
N ALA A 69 6.38 6.04 5.47
CA ALA A 69 6.29 4.97 6.47
C ALA A 69 6.94 3.66 5.99
N VAL A 70 6.82 3.34 4.70
CA VAL A 70 7.31 2.07 4.12
C VAL A 70 8.68 2.17 3.45
N ALA A 71 9.24 3.38 3.27
CA ALA A 71 10.47 3.59 2.50
C ALA A 71 11.65 2.73 2.96
N GLY A 72 11.82 2.56 4.28
CA GLY A 72 12.89 1.72 4.84
C GLY A 72 12.74 0.22 4.56
N LEU A 73 11.52 -0.23 4.23
CA LEU A 73 11.21 -1.63 3.93
C LEU A 73 11.31 -1.94 2.42
N ALA A 74 11.30 -0.90 1.58
CA ALA A 74 11.35 -1.03 0.13
C ALA A 74 12.72 -1.44 -0.42
N GLY A 75 13.77 -1.47 0.42
CA GLY A 75 15.11 -1.91 0.01
C GLY A 75 15.73 -1.03 -1.08
N GLY A 76 15.48 0.28 -1.04
CA GLY A 76 15.97 1.25 -2.02
C GLY A 76 15.15 1.34 -3.32
N ARG A 77 14.13 0.49 -3.50
CA ARG A 77 13.25 0.55 -4.67
C ARG A 77 12.29 1.74 -4.63
N PRO A 78 11.88 2.26 -5.80
CA PRO A 78 10.81 3.25 -5.85
C PRO A 78 9.50 2.65 -5.31
N VAL A 79 8.75 3.47 -4.57
CA VAL A 79 7.46 3.10 -3.99
C VAL A 79 6.38 3.95 -4.64
N ASN A 80 5.45 3.30 -5.34
CA ASN A 80 4.30 3.89 -5.97
C ASN A 80 3.06 3.63 -5.12
N ILE A 81 2.36 4.70 -4.75
CA ILE A 81 1.12 4.62 -3.97
C ILE A 81 -0.04 4.96 -4.88
N ARG A 82 -1.04 4.08 -4.91
CA ARG A 82 -2.30 4.27 -5.60
C ARG A 82 -3.42 4.33 -4.57
N ILE A 83 -4.30 5.30 -4.72
CA ILE A 83 -5.53 5.41 -3.93
C ILE A 83 -6.64 4.97 -4.87
N ASP A 84 -7.25 3.83 -4.58
CA ASP A 84 -8.25 3.22 -5.46
C ASP A 84 -9.67 3.63 -5.09
N ASP A 85 -9.91 3.89 -3.81
CA ASP A 85 -11.25 4.18 -3.32
C ASP A 85 -11.21 5.02 -2.03
N LEU A 86 -12.37 5.57 -1.66
CA LEU A 86 -12.61 6.29 -0.42
C LEU A 86 -13.65 5.54 0.41
N GLU A 87 -13.37 5.40 1.71
CA GLU A 87 -14.31 4.88 2.69
C GLU A 87 -14.84 6.04 3.54
N GLU A 88 -16.16 6.24 3.51
CA GLU A 88 -16.85 7.14 4.44
C GLU A 88 -16.75 6.58 5.85
N THR A 89 -16.35 7.43 6.81
CA THR A 89 -16.43 7.08 8.22
C THR A 89 -17.84 7.40 8.70
N SER A 90 -18.77 6.45 8.52
CA SER A 90 -20.14 6.53 9.03
C SER A 90 -20.24 6.50 10.55
#